data_AF-A0A933SWY6-F1
#
_entry.id   AF-A0A933SWY6-F1
#
_cell.length_a   1.000
_cell.length_b   1.000
_cell.length_c   1.000
_cell.angle_alpha   90.00
_cell.angle_beta   90.00
_cell.angle_gamma   90.00
#
_symmetry.space_group_name_H-M   'P 1'
#
loop_
_entity.id
_entity.type
_entity.pdbx_description
1 polymer ?
#
loop_
_entity_poly.entity_id
_entity_poly.type
_entity_poly.pdbx_seq_one_letter_code
_entity_poly.pdbx_strand_id
1 'polypeptide(L)'
;MPEFKYAKGRIMESLAYITKEIDEFESEYKLKTWQNYAADTKLQKLIDRTIENILTAVIEVSGAILTEKNISAESYPDVMRKVGDCFGFNKDESESLAKFAVQRNRLAHRYLNFRWQVVRFYMENREVLKKLINSIYKYEKDKED
;
A
#
# COMPACT_ATOMS: atom_id res chain seq x y z
N MET A 1 -13.15 27.45 -11.58
CA MET A 1 -12.22 26.30 -11.57
C MET A 1 -13.08 25.05 -11.69
N PRO A 2 -12.80 24.11 -12.60
CA PRO A 2 -13.57 22.87 -12.68
C PRO A 2 -13.37 22.13 -11.35
N GLU A 3 -14.45 21.93 -10.60
CA GLU A 3 -14.44 21.10 -9.41
C GLU A 3 -13.91 19.71 -9.77
N PHE A 4 -12.97 19.18 -8.99
CA PHE A 4 -12.27 17.90 -9.18
C PHE A 4 -13.19 16.66 -9.04
N LYS A 5 -14.37 16.63 -9.69
CA LYS A 5 -15.26 15.46 -9.73
C LYS A 5 -14.61 14.21 -10.38
N TYR A 6 -13.50 14.38 -11.10
CA TYR A 6 -12.77 13.30 -11.78
C TYR A 6 -11.86 12.46 -10.85
N ALA A 7 -11.58 12.92 -9.62
CA ALA A 7 -10.73 12.17 -8.67
C ALA A 7 -11.54 11.17 -7.81
N LYS A 8 -12.80 11.48 -7.50
CA LYS A 8 -13.62 10.72 -6.54
C LYS A 8 -13.84 9.25 -6.97
N GLY A 9 -14.26 9.01 -8.21
CA GLY A 9 -14.44 7.64 -8.72
C GLY A 9 -13.14 6.81 -8.77
N ARG A 10 -11.99 7.48 -8.98
CA ARG A 10 -10.69 6.80 -9.11
C ARG A 10 -10.19 6.21 -7.80
N ILE A 11 -10.52 6.81 -6.64
CA ILE A 11 -10.12 6.24 -5.34
C ILE A 11 -10.84 4.91 -5.10
N MET A 12 -12.15 4.86 -5.30
CA MET A 12 -12.94 3.64 -5.13
C MET A 12 -12.52 2.51 -6.10
N GLU A 13 -12.27 2.84 -7.37
CA GLU A 13 -11.70 1.89 -8.34
C GLU A 13 -10.32 1.38 -7.91
N SER A 14 -9.46 2.26 -7.38
CA SER A 14 -8.15 1.88 -6.88
C SER A 14 -8.25 0.99 -5.64
N LEU A 15 -9.20 1.24 -4.74
CA LEU A 15 -9.45 0.38 -3.57
C LEU A 15 -9.92 -1.01 -3.99
N ALA A 16 -10.78 -1.11 -5.02
CA ALA A 16 -11.20 -2.40 -5.57
C ALA A 16 -10.01 -3.17 -6.17
N TYR A 17 -9.13 -2.47 -6.90
CA TYR A 17 -7.89 -3.05 -7.42
C TYR A 17 -6.96 -3.55 -6.29
N ILE A 18 -6.69 -2.69 -5.29
CA ILE A 18 -5.87 -3.03 -4.13
C ILE A 18 -6.41 -4.26 -3.40
N THR A 19 -7.73 -4.32 -3.20
CA THR A 19 -8.39 -5.45 -2.51
C THR A 19 -8.17 -6.75 -3.27
N LYS A 20 -8.32 -6.75 -4.60
CA LYS A 20 -8.08 -7.92 -5.44
C LYS A 20 -6.63 -8.42 -5.34
N GLU A 21 -5.65 -7.52 -5.36
CA GLU A 21 -4.24 -7.90 -5.24
C GLU A 21 -3.92 -8.45 -3.84
N ILE A 22 -4.54 -7.89 -2.78
CA ILE A 22 -4.44 -8.42 -1.42
C ILE A 22 -5.05 -9.83 -1.34
N ASP A 23 -6.21 -10.04 -1.95
CA ASP A 23 -6.87 -11.35 -1.97
C ASP A 23 -6.01 -12.40 -2.65
N GLU A 24 -5.41 -12.07 -3.81
CA GLU A 24 -4.45 -12.95 -4.48
C GLU A 24 -3.26 -13.28 -3.58
N PHE A 25 -2.71 -12.27 -2.89
CA PHE A 25 -1.60 -12.51 -1.96
C PHE A 25 -1.99 -13.43 -0.80
N GLU A 26 -3.16 -13.20 -0.20
CA GLU A 26 -3.66 -13.97 0.94
C GLU A 26 -4.02 -15.42 0.56
N SER A 27 -4.51 -15.66 -0.66
CA SER A 27 -4.85 -17.01 -1.13
C SER A 27 -3.63 -17.78 -1.61
N GLU A 28 -2.77 -17.15 -2.42
CA GLU A 28 -1.71 -17.84 -3.15
C GLU A 28 -0.36 -17.82 -2.43
N TYR A 29 -0.05 -16.74 -1.71
CA TYR A 29 1.34 -16.41 -1.35
C TYR A 29 1.62 -16.34 0.15
N LYS A 30 0.63 -16.06 1.01
CA LYS A 30 0.88 -15.79 2.45
C LYS A 30 1.58 -16.90 3.22
N LEU A 31 1.45 -18.16 2.78
CA LEU A 31 2.04 -19.33 3.43
C LEU A 31 3.38 -19.75 2.82
N LYS A 32 3.87 -19.04 1.80
CA LYS A 32 5.14 -19.37 1.14
C LYS A 32 6.30 -19.05 2.06
N THR A 33 7.26 -19.97 2.12
CA THR A 33 8.50 -19.83 2.88
C THR A 33 9.63 -19.28 2.01
N TRP A 34 10.75 -18.92 2.64
CA TRP A 34 11.98 -18.55 1.93
C TRP A 34 12.41 -19.65 0.95
N GLN A 35 12.29 -20.91 1.35
CA GLN A 35 12.67 -22.05 0.52
C GLN A 35 11.80 -22.14 -0.73
N ASN A 36 10.48 -21.95 -0.61
CA ASN A 36 9.59 -21.92 -1.78
C ASN A 36 9.92 -20.77 -2.70
N TYR A 37 10.12 -19.57 -2.13
CA TYR A 37 10.48 -18.37 -2.87
C TYR A 37 11.80 -18.54 -3.61
N ALA A 38 12.88 -18.92 -2.92
CA ALA A 38 14.22 -19.03 -3.48
C ALA A 38 14.33 -20.10 -4.58
N ALA A 39 13.56 -21.19 -4.48
CA ALA A 39 13.60 -22.29 -5.44
C ALA A 39 12.86 -22.02 -6.76
N ASP A 40 11.95 -21.04 -6.81
CA ASP A 40 11.09 -20.78 -7.99
C ASP A 40 11.14 -19.30 -8.41
N THR A 41 11.90 -19.01 -9.46
CA THR A 41 12.03 -17.65 -10.01
C THR A 41 10.71 -17.05 -10.52
N LYS A 42 9.77 -17.90 -10.99
CA LYS A 42 8.46 -17.42 -11.42
C LYS A 42 7.66 -16.98 -10.19
N LEU A 43 7.64 -17.80 -9.14
CA LEU A 43 6.98 -17.46 -7.87
C LEU A 43 7.57 -16.17 -7.26
N GLN A 44 8.89 -15.99 -7.30
CA GLN A 44 9.53 -14.75 -6.84
C GLN A 44 8.94 -13.52 -7.53
N LYS A 45 8.89 -13.56 -8.87
CA LYS A 45 8.39 -12.43 -9.67
C LYS A 45 6.93 -12.14 -9.39
N LEU A 46 6.10 -13.17 -9.21
CA LEU A 46 4.69 -13.01 -8.88
C LEU A 46 4.53 -12.34 -7.52
N ILE A 47 5.16 -12.89 -6.47
CA ILE A 47 5.10 -12.33 -5.11
C ILE A 47 5.62 -10.89 -5.07
N ASP A 48 6.80 -10.65 -5.66
CA ASP A 48 7.41 -9.31 -5.70
C ASP A 48 6.47 -8.31 -6.39
N ARG A 49 5.86 -8.72 -7.52
CA ARG A 49 5.00 -7.84 -8.31
C ARG A 49 3.67 -7.54 -7.61
N THR A 50 3.04 -8.55 -7.01
CA THR A 50 1.80 -8.37 -6.24
C THR A 50 2.02 -7.40 -5.08
N ILE A 51 3.10 -7.55 -4.31
CA ILE A 51 3.42 -6.59 -3.23
C ILE A 51 3.70 -5.20 -3.81
N GLU A 52 4.49 -5.09 -4.87
CA GLU A 52 4.79 -3.80 -5.52
C GLU A 52 3.52 -3.08 -5.98
N ASN A 53 2.58 -3.80 -6.60
CA ASN A 53 1.30 -3.30 -7.07
C ASN A 53 0.46 -2.74 -5.92
N ILE A 54 0.28 -3.54 -4.85
CA ILE A 54 -0.47 -3.16 -3.65
C ILE A 54 0.12 -1.86 -3.07
N LEU A 55 1.42 -1.84 -2.82
CA LEU A 55 2.06 -0.70 -2.17
C LEU A 55 2.03 0.55 -3.06
N THR A 56 2.18 0.39 -4.37
CA THR A 56 2.11 1.53 -5.30
C THR A 56 0.74 2.16 -5.29
N ALA A 57 -0.32 1.36 -5.46
CA ALA A 57 -1.68 1.87 -5.47
C ALA A 57 -2.09 2.47 -4.12
N VAL A 58 -1.69 1.88 -2.99
CA VAL A 58 -1.96 2.46 -1.65
C VAL A 58 -1.28 3.83 -1.47
N ILE A 59 -0.02 3.99 -1.91
CA ILE A 59 0.69 5.27 -1.82
C ILE A 59 -0.01 6.33 -2.69
N GLU A 60 -0.43 5.96 -3.90
CA GLU A 60 -1.13 6.87 -4.82
C GLU A 60 -2.46 7.36 -4.24
N VAL A 61 -3.28 6.44 -3.75
CA VAL A 61 -4.56 6.77 -3.10
C VAL A 61 -4.31 7.63 -1.87
N SER A 62 -3.32 7.30 -1.04
CA SER A 62 -2.95 8.10 0.13
C SER A 62 -2.56 9.53 -0.25
N GLY A 63 -1.80 9.70 -1.32
CA GLY A 63 -1.45 11.02 -1.85
C GLY A 63 -2.66 11.81 -2.35
N ALA A 64 -3.62 11.13 -2.99
CA ALA A 64 -4.88 11.75 -3.42
C ALA A 64 -5.68 12.27 -2.21
N ILE A 65 -5.81 11.46 -1.16
CA ILE A 65 -6.48 11.84 0.10
C ILE A 65 -5.83 13.07 0.74
N LEU A 66 -4.50 13.10 0.82
CA LEU A 66 -3.78 14.26 1.37
C LEU A 66 -4.00 15.52 0.52
N THR A 67 -3.99 15.37 -0.80
CA THR A 67 -4.25 16.48 -1.73
C THR A 67 -5.64 17.06 -1.54
N GLU A 68 -6.67 16.22 -1.41
CA GLU A 68 -8.04 16.66 -1.12
C GLU A 68 -8.16 17.40 0.21
N LYS A 69 -7.35 17.02 1.20
CA LYS A 69 -7.26 17.68 2.51
C LYS A 69 -6.35 18.92 2.51
N ASN A 70 -5.80 19.33 1.36
CA ASN A 70 -4.81 20.40 1.22
C ASN A 70 -3.55 20.19 2.09
N ILE A 71 -3.14 18.93 2.27
CA ILE A 71 -1.93 18.56 3.00
C ILE A 71 -0.83 18.23 1.99
N SER A 72 0.27 18.97 2.00
CA SER A 72 1.43 18.68 1.18
C SER A 72 2.28 17.56 1.80
N ALA A 73 2.93 16.77 0.95
CA ALA A 73 3.90 15.77 1.35
C ALA A 73 5.13 15.83 0.42
N GLU A 74 6.31 15.63 0.98
CA GLU A 74 7.58 15.84 0.28
C GLU A 74 8.14 14.56 -0.36
N SER A 75 7.64 13.39 0.06
CA SER A 75 8.10 12.09 -0.40
C SER A 75 7.05 11.01 -0.15
N TYR A 76 7.19 9.82 -0.74
CA TYR A 76 6.27 8.71 -0.47
C TYR A 76 6.23 8.24 0.99
N PRO A 77 7.37 8.14 1.72
CA PRO A 77 7.31 7.88 3.16
C PRO A 77 6.56 8.98 3.94
N ASP A 78 6.73 10.25 3.53
CA ASP A 78 6.01 11.38 4.14
C ASP A 78 4.50 11.32 3.84
N VAL A 79 4.10 10.95 2.62
CA VAL A 79 2.69 10.67 2.26
C VAL A 79 2.10 9.62 3.21
N MET A 80 2.80 8.50 3.36
CA MET A 80 2.31 7.38 4.17
C MET A 80 2.26 7.70 5.67
N ARG A 81 3.17 8.54 6.17
CA ARG A 81 3.14 9.02 7.55
C ARG A 81 1.96 9.96 7.78
N LYS A 82 1.86 11.00 6.94
CA LYS A 82 0.80 12.03 7.05
C LYS A 82 -0.60 11.46 6.86
N VAL A 83 -0.77 10.46 5.99
CA VAL A 83 -2.08 9.81 5.84
C VAL A 83 -2.44 8.98 7.08
N GLY A 84 -1.46 8.32 7.71
CA GLY A 84 -1.66 7.63 8.99
C GLY A 84 -2.11 8.61 10.07
N ASP A 85 -1.43 9.75 10.19
CA ASP A 85 -1.77 10.80 11.14
C ASP A 85 -3.18 11.38 10.86
N CYS A 86 -3.54 11.59 9.59
CA CYS A 86 -4.89 12.02 9.18
C CYS A 86 -5.99 11.07 9.65
N PHE A 87 -5.71 9.77 9.72
CA PHE A 87 -6.67 8.75 10.12
C PHE A 87 -6.49 8.29 11.57
N GLY A 88 -5.70 9.02 12.37
CA GLY A 88 -5.56 8.75 13.81
C GLY A 88 -4.76 7.50 14.15
N PHE A 89 -3.82 7.10 13.28
CA PHE A 89 -2.89 6.00 13.56
C PHE A 89 -1.92 6.43 14.66
N ASN A 90 -1.48 5.48 15.48
CA ASN A 90 -0.45 5.79 16.47
C ASN A 90 0.93 5.93 15.80
N LYS A 91 1.91 6.45 16.54
CA LYS A 91 3.26 6.73 16.01
C LYS A 91 3.93 5.50 15.40
N ASP A 92 3.77 4.33 16.01
CA ASP A 92 4.41 3.10 15.53
C ASP A 92 3.75 2.61 14.24
N GLU A 93 2.42 2.68 14.16
CA GLU A 93 1.68 2.35 12.95
C GLU A 93 2.00 3.33 11.80
N SER A 94 2.02 4.65 12.06
CA SER A 94 2.41 5.67 11.07
C SER A 94 3.84 5.47 10.56
N GLU A 95 4.77 5.04 11.42
CA GLU A 95 6.14 4.74 11.01
C GLU A 95 6.23 3.43 10.21
N SER A 96 5.41 2.42 10.53
CA SER A 96 5.27 1.21 9.70
C SER A 96 4.71 1.54 8.31
N LEU A 97 3.73 2.45 8.22
CA LEU A 97 3.22 2.97 6.94
C LEU A 97 4.32 3.66 6.13
N ALA A 98 5.12 4.53 6.76
CA ALA A 98 6.26 5.16 6.08
C ALA A 98 7.27 4.13 5.55
N LYS A 99 7.55 3.07 6.30
CA LYS A 99 8.46 1.98 5.88
C LYS A 99 7.93 1.16 4.71
N PHE A 100 6.60 1.05 4.52
CA PHE A 100 6.03 0.43 3.32
C PHE A 100 6.44 1.17 2.04
N ALA A 101 6.48 2.50 2.05
CA ALA A 101 6.95 3.27 0.89
C ALA A 101 8.42 2.99 0.57
N VAL A 102 9.26 2.80 1.59
CA VAL A 102 10.67 2.39 1.41
C VAL A 102 10.75 0.98 0.80
N GLN A 103 9.92 0.04 1.26
CA GLN A 103 9.90 -1.31 0.70
C GLN A 103 9.43 -1.35 -0.76
N ARG A 104 8.42 -0.54 -1.11
CA ARG A 104 7.98 -0.38 -2.50
C ARG A 104 9.13 0.06 -3.39
N ASN A 105 9.91 1.05 -2.96
CA ASN A 105 11.08 1.51 -3.72
C ASN A 105 12.13 0.40 -3.88
N ARG A 106 12.31 -0.47 -2.87
CA ARG A 106 13.24 -1.60 -2.96
C ARG A 106 12.86 -2.60 -4.05
N LEU A 107 11.56 -2.88 -4.20
CA LEU A 107 11.03 -3.76 -5.25
C LEU A 107 11.14 -3.10 -6.63
N ALA A 108 10.68 -1.85 -6.75
CA ALA A 108 10.68 -1.11 -8.02
C ALA A 108 12.09 -0.96 -8.62
N HIS A 109 13.09 -0.63 -7.79
CA HIS A 109 14.48 -0.53 -8.22
C HIS A 109 15.22 -1.87 -8.31
N ARG A 110 14.51 -2.99 -8.10
CA ARG A 110 15.02 -4.37 -8.24
C ARG A 110 16.28 -4.65 -7.42
N TYR A 111 16.39 -4.11 -6.21
CA TYR A 111 17.51 -4.43 -5.33
C TYR A 111 17.46 -5.92 -4.92
N LEU A 112 18.18 -6.77 -5.67
CA LEU A 112 18.10 -8.24 -5.61
C LEU A 112 18.28 -8.79 -4.19
N ASN A 113 19.16 -8.20 -3.39
CA ASN A 113 19.50 -8.67 -2.05
C ASN A 113 18.40 -8.42 -1.00
N PHE A 114 17.36 -7.64 -1.32
CA PHE A 114 16.36 -7.19 -0.34
C PHE A 114 14.95 -7.71 -0.61
N ARG A 115 14.71 -8.41 -1.73
CA ARG A 115 13.35 -8.81 -2.15
C ARG A 115 12.63 -9.64 -1.09
N TRP A 116 13.27 -10.70 -0.58
CA TRP A 116 12.67 -11.50 0.48
C TRP A 116 12.49 -10.75 1.81
N GLN A 117 13.36 -9.77 2.10
CA GLN A 117 13.17 -8.92 3.27
C GLN A 117 11.93 -8.05 3.13
N VAL A 118 11.63 -7.56 1.91
CA VAL A 118 10.38 -6.87 1.61
C VAL A 118 9.18 -7.80 1.82
N VAL A 119 9.24 -9.04 1.33
CA VAL A 119 8.14 -10.02 1.51
C VAL A 119 7.87 -10.26 3.00
N ARG A 120 8.93 -10.51 3.79
CA ARG A 120 8.80 -10.70 5.24
C ARG A 120 8.22 -9.47 5.93
N PHE A 121 8.75 -8.29 5.62
CA PHE A 121 8.24 -7.03 6.17
C PHE A 121 6.74 -6.86 5.84
N TYR A 122 6.34 -7.12 4.60
CA TYR A 122 4.94 -7.03 4.19
C TYR A 122 4.07 -8.01 4.99
N MET A 123 4.48 -9.27 5.09
CA MET A 123 3.74 -10.28 5.86
C MET A 123 3.58 -9.87 7.33
N GLU A 124 4.63 -9.37 7.97
CA GLU A 124 4.62 -8.96 9.38
C GLU A 124 3.73 -7.72 9.64
N ASN A 125 3.60 -6.81 8.67
CA ASN A 125 2.96 -5.51 8.86
C ASN A 125 1.65 -5.32 8.07
N ARG A 126 1.19 -6.32 7.31
CA ARG A 126 0.02 -6.22 6.41
C ARG A 126 -1.27 -5.77 7.10
N GLU A 127 -1.43 -6.07 8.38
CA GLU A 127 -2.63 -5.66 9.14
C GLU A 127 -2.71 -4.13 9.31
N VAL A 128 -1.56 -3.45 9.46
CA VAL A 128 -1.52 -1.98 9.48
C VAL A 128 -1.96 -1.40 8.13
N LEU A 129 -1.54 -2.04 7.04
CA LEU A 129 -1.94 -1.65 5.69
C LEU A 129 -3.44 -1.86 5.44
N LYS A 130 -3.99 -3.01 5.86
CA LYS A 130 -5.44 -3.30 5.80
C LYS A 130 -6.25 -2.30 6.60
N LYS A 131 -5.78 -1.94 7.79
CA LYS A 131 -6.40 -0.90 8.63
C LYS A 131 -6.47 0.43 7.86
N LEU A 132 -5.39 0.84 7.19
CA LEU A 132 -5.37 2.07 6.39
C LEU A 132 -6.37 2.01 5.23
N ILE A 133 -6.39 0.92 4.47
CA ILE A 133 -7.32 0.72 3.35
C ILE A 133 -8.78 0.82 3.84
N ASN A 134 -9.10 0.22 4.98
CA ASN A 134 -10.44 0.32 5.58
C ASN A 134 -10.78 1.75 6.02
N SER A 135 -9.82 2.50 6.58
CA SER A 135 -10.04 3.91 6.93
C SER A 135 -10.30 4.77 5.70
N ILE A 136 -9.56 4.54 4.60
CA ILE A 136 -9.78 5.25 3.33
C ILE A 136 -11.15 4.88 2.74
N TYR A 137 -11.52 3.60 2.75
CA TYR A 137 -12.83 3.14 2.28
C TYR A 137 -13.98 3.83 3.02
N LYS A 138 -13.91 3.87 4.36
CA LYS A 138 -14.92 4.56 5.18
C LYS A 138 -14.99 6.05 4.83
N TYR A 139 -13.84 6.69 4.72
CA TYR A 139 -13.77 8.10 4.37
C TYR A 139 -14.37 8.42 3.00
N GLU A 140 -14.17 7.58 1.98
CA GLU A 140 -14.81 7.78 0.68
C GLU A 140 -16.31 7.51 0.73
N LYS A 141 -16.74 6.48 1.46
CA LYS A 141 -18.15 6.16 1.63
C LYS A 141 -18.93 7.28 2.33
N ASP A 142 -18.37 7.85 3.40
CA ASP A 142 -18.99 8.94 4.16
C ASP A 142 -19.12 10.25 3.33
N LYS A 143 -18.46 10.34 2.15
CA LYS A 143 -18.65 11.47 1.20
C LYS A 143 -19.77 11.22 0.18
N GLU A 144 -20.27 9.99 0.05
CA GLU A 144 -21.35 9.65 -0.88
C GLU A 144 -22.74 9.84 -0.25
N ASP A 145 -22.81 9.79 1.08
CA ASP A 145 -23.97 10.16 1.90
C ASP A 145 -24.07 11.68 2.14
#